data_AF-A0A1V6EET9-F1
#
_entry.id   AF-A0A1V6EET9-F1
#
_cell.length_a   1.000
_cell.length_b   1.000
_cell.length_c   1.000
_cell.angle_alpha   90.00
_cell.angle_beta   90.00
_cell.angle_gamma   90.00
#
_symmetry.space_group_name_H-M   'P 1'
#
loop_
_entity.id
_entity.type
_entity.pdbx_description
1 polymer ?
#
loop_
_entity_poly.entity_id
_entity_poly.type
_entity_poly.pdbx_seq_one_letter_code
_entity_poly.pdbx_strand_id
1 'polypeptide(L)'
;MALLDKKLAEEKIAARVVNASISGDTTSGGRSRLAALVAQHQPAVVVIELGGNDALRGLPLELTADNLTAMTQAAQKAGAKVLLVGMQVPPNYGADYGRRFSGVFVDVAKANKAAVVPFMLKGVADGPDATRMFQADRIHPTQEAHPIILANVWPELRKLLK
;
A
#
# COMPACT_ATOMS: atom_id res chain seq x y z
N MET A 1 8.17 10.07 3.12
CA MET A 1 8.97 9.82 4.33
C MET A 1 8.81 10.97 5.32
N ALA A 2 9.23 12.20 5.00
CA ALA A 2 9.19 13.35 5.91
C ALA A 2 7.87 13.55 6.69
N LEU A 3 6.69 13.37 6.07
CA LEU A 3 5.40 13.51 6.76
C LEU A 3 5.12 12.38 7.77
N LEU A 4 5.48 11.14 7.43
CA LEU A 4 5.31 10.00 8.34
C LEU A 4 6.31 10.11 9.51
N ASP A 5 7.57 10.47 9.23
CA ASP A 5 8.58 10.70 10.26
C ASP A 5 8.17 11.82 11.21
N LYS A 6 7.64 12.93 10.66
CA LYS A 6 7.06 14.02 11.46
C LYS A 6 5.91 13.51 12.33
N LYS A 7 5.00 12.71 11.76
CA LYS A 7 3.85 12.17 12.49
C LYS A 7 4.26 11.24 13.63
N LEU A 8 5.27 10.41 13.41
CA LEU A 8 5.87 9.55 14.44
C LEU A 8 6.48 10.39 15.57
N ALA A 9 7.21 11.46 15.24
CA ALA A 9 7.80 12.37 16.22
C ALA A 9 6.73 13.12 17.03
N GLU A 10 5.67 13.63 16.38
CA GLU A 10 4.53 14.29 17.03
C GLU A 10 3.82 13.38 18.03
N GLU A 11 3.65 12.10 17.69
CA GLU A 11 3.04 11.11 18.58
C GLU A 11 4.02 10.42 19.53
N LYS A 12 5.30 10.84 19.54
CA LYS A 12 6.37 10.30 20.37
C LYS A 12 6.55 8.78 20.22
N ILE A 13 6.36 8.28 19.00
CA ILE A 13 6.55 6.87 18.66
C ILE A 13 8.01 6.69 18.20
N ALA A 14 8.79 5.94 18.97
CA ALA A 14 10.18 5.63 18.66
C ALA A 14 10.28 4.52 17.58
N ALA A 15 9.90 4.86 16.35
CA ALA A 15 10.02 3.98 15.19
C ALA A 15 10.92 4.59 14.12
N ARG A 16 11.65 3.73 13.40
CA ARG A 16 12.42 4.10 12.21
C ARG A 16 11.69 3.59 10.98
N VAL A 17 11.50 4.45 9.99
CA VAL A 17 10.93 4.06 8.71
C VAL A 17 12.06 3.69 7.74
N VAL A 18 11.91 2.54 7.08
CA VAL A 18 12.78 2.11 5.98
C VAL A 18 11.98 2.21 4.69
N ASN A 19 12.41 3.08 3.77
CA ASN A 19 11.80 3.19 2.46
C ASN A 19 12.44 2.17 1.50
N ALA A 20 11.66 1.17 1.07
CA ALA A 20 12.06 0.17 0.10
C ALA A 20 11.27 0.25 -1.23
N SER A 21 10.55 1.36 -1.43
CA SER A 21 9.73 1.61 -2.62
C SER A 21 10.60 1.78 -3.87
N ILE A 22 10.13 1.24 -4.99
CA ILE A 22 10.72 1.41 -6.32
C ILE A 22 9.62 1.87 -7.27
N SER A 23 9.83 2.99 -7.97
CA SER A 23 8.86 3.50 -8.95
C SER A 23 8.63 2.48 -10.06
N GLY A 24 7.36 2.21 -10.38
CA GLY A 24 6.99 1.26 -11.42
C GLY A 24 7.08 -0.22 -11.04
N ASP A 25 7.32 -0.54 -9.75
CA ASP A 25 7.41 -1.92 -9.29
C ASP A 25 6.04 -2.63 -9.30
N THR A 26 6.09 -3.94 -9.51
CA THR A 26 4.89 -4.82 -9.52
C THR A 26 4.90 -5.72 -8.29
N THR A 27 3.80 -6.42 -8.01
CA THR A 27 3.78 -7.40 -6.91
C THR A 27 4.84 -8.51 -7.08
N SER A 28 5.15 -8.91 -8.31
CA SER A 28 6.23 -9.88 -8.60
C SER A 28 7.61 -9.36 -8.21
N GLY A 29 7.90 -8.09 -8.50
CA GLY A 29 9.17 -7.46 -8.14
C GLY A 29 9.29 -7.16 -6.64
N GLY A 30 8.19 -6.81 -5.97
CA GLY A 30 8.16 -6.75 -4.51
C GLY A 30 8.45 -8.10 -3.86
N ARG A 31 7.79 -9.16 -4.35
CA ARG A 31 7.93 -10.52 -3.82
C ARG A 31 9.36 -11.03 -3.91
N SER A 32 10.06 -10.81 -5.02
CA SER A 32 11.43 -11.28 -5.19
C SER A 32 12.42 -10.61 -4.24
N ARG A 33 12.16 -9.38 -3.81
CA ARG A 33 13.05 -8.58 -2.96
C ARG A 33 12.73 -8.69 -1.46
N LEU A 34 11.49 -9.01 -1.11
CA LEU A 34 10.99 -8.91 0.27
C LEU A 34 11.83 -9.72 1.26
N ALA A 35 12.21 -10.96 0.92
CA ALA A 35 12.93 -11.83 1.85
C ALA A 35 14.26 -11.22 2.31
N ALA A 36 15.03 -10.63 1.38
CA ALA A 36 16.29 -9.97 1.70
C ALA A 36 16.06 -8.72 2.59
N LEU A 37 15.04 -7.92 2.29
CA LEU A 37 14.70 -6.73 3.07
C LEU A 37 14.27 -7.07 4.50
N VAL A 38 13.44 -8.10 4.65
CA VAL A 38 12.99 -8.57 5.96
C VAL A 38 14.15 -9.11 6.79
N ALA A 39 15.04 -9.90 6.18
CA ALA A 39 16.23 -10.41 6.87
C ALA A 39 17.19 -9.28 7.28
N GLN A 40 17.39 -8.28 6.42
CA GLN A 40 18.28 -7.15 6.68
C GLN A 40 17.76 -6.22 7.77
N HIS A 41 16.46 -5.91 7.77
CA HIS A 41 15.90 -4.87 8.62
C HIS A 41 15.16 -5.39 9.85
N GLN A 42 14.78 -6.68 9.88
CA GLN A 42 14.02 -7.31 10.95
C GLN A 42 12.83 -6.44 11.44
N PRO A 43 11.94 -6.01 10.53
CA PRO A 43 10.94 -5.01 10.85
C PRO A 43 9.84 -5.56 11.77
N ALA A 44 9.39 -4.74 12.73
CA ALA A 44 8.19 -5.06 13.53
C ALA A 44 6.89 -4.93 12.70
N VAL A 45 6.89 -4.07 11.68
CA VAL A 45 5.76 -3.84 10.77
C VAL A 45 6.26 -3.76 9.33
N VAL A 46 5.62 -4.51 8.43
CA VAL A 46 5.80 -4.39 6.98
C VAL A 46 4.55 -3.76 6.37
N VAL A 47 4.72 -2.66 5.65
CA VAL A 47 3.67 -2.00 4.88
C VAL A 47 3.87 -2.35 3.41
N ILE A 48 2.87 -3.00 2.80
CA ILE A 48 2.91 -3.41 1.39
C ILE A 48 1.94 -2.52 0.61
N GLU A 49 2.49 -1.69 -0.27
CA GLU A 49 1.76 -0.82 -1.21
C GLU A 49 2.23 -1.19 -2.63
N LEU A 50 1.63 -2.23 -3.20
CA LEU A 50 1.94 -2.79 -4.53
C LEU A 50 0.65 -3.32 -5.17
N GLY A 51 0.63 -3.40 -6.49
CA GLY A 51 -0.54 -3.87 -7.26
C GLY A 51 -1.07 -2.83 -8.26
N GLY A 52 -0.80 -1.54 -8.04
CA GLY A 52 -1.19 -0.49 -8.98
C GLY A 52 -0.60 -0.70 -10.38
N ASN A 53 0.70 -0.95 -10.46
CA ASN A 53 1.37 -1.21 -11.74
C ASN A 53 0.95 -2.54 -12.38
N ASP A 54 0.63 -3.56 -11.58
CA ASP A 54 0.08 -4.82 -12.07
C ASP A 54 -1.23 -4.54 -12.83
N ALA A 55 -2.12 -3.76 -12.22
CA ALA A 55 -3.40 -3.41 -12.83
C ALA A 55 -3.26 -2.49 -14.05
N LEU A 56 -2.36 -1.49 -14.00
CA LEU A 56 -2.07 -0.61 -15.14
C LEU A 56 -1.45 -1.36 -16.33
N ARG A 57 -0.79 -2.49 -16.08
CA ARG A 57 -0.20 -3.37 -17.12
C ARG A 57 -1.15 -4.50 -17.55
N GLY A 58 -2.36 -4.58 -16.99
CA GLY A 58 -3.33 -5.62 -17.30
C GLY A 58 -2.87 -7.03 -16.88
N LEU A 59 -2.06 -7.13 -15.82
CA LEU A 59 -1.65 -8.43 -15.28
C LEU A 59 -2.85 -9.14 -14.60
N PRO A 60 -2.88 -10.48 -14.57
CA PRO A 60 -3.96 -11.23 -13.90
C PRO A 60 -4.10 -10.86 -12.42
N LEU A 61 -5.33 -10.64 -11.95
CA LEU A 61 -5.60 -10.29 -10.56
C LEU A 61 -5.22 -11.42 -9.60
N GLU A 62 -5.33 -12.66 -10.07
CA GLU A 62 -4.94 -13.86 -9.33
C GLU A 62 -3.43 -13.84 -9.04
N LEU A 63 -2.61 -13.39 -9.99
CA LEU A 63 -1.16 -13.22 -9.78
C LEU A 63 -0.87 -12.14 -8.73
N THR A 64 -1.57 -11.01 -8.80
CA THR A 64 -1.48 -9.94 -7.78
C THR A 64 -1.85 -10.48 -6.39
N ALA A 65 -2.95 -11.22 -6.27
CA ALA A 65 -3.40 -11.82 -5.02
C ALA A 65 -2.40 -12.83 -4.46
N ASP A 66 -1.88 -13.72 -5.30
CA ASP A 66 -0.89 -14.74 -4.92
C ASP A 66 0.40 -14.10 -4.41
N ASN A 67 0.88 -13.07 -5.10
CA ASN A 67 2.10 -12.36 -4.69
C ASN A 67 1.91 -11.59 -3.38
N LEU A 68 0.78 -10.89 -3.21
CA LEU A 68 0.46 -10.19 -1.95
C LEU A 68 0.31 -11.18 -0.79
N THR A 69 -0.31 -12.34 -1.03
CA THR A 69 -0.45 -13.42 -0.05
C THR A 69 0.93 -13.95 0.35
N ALA A 70 1.77 -14.31 -0.62
CA ALA A 70 3.10 -14.83 -0.36
C ALA A 70 3.98 -13.84 0.42
N MET A 71 3.93 -12.55 0.05
CA MET A 71 4.64 -11.49 0.76
C MET A 71 4.14 -11.31 2.20
N THR A 72 2.81 -11.30 2.38
CA THR A 72 2.18 -11.19 3.70
C THR A 72 2.62 -12.33 4.62
N GLN A 73 2.53 -13.57 4.14
CA GLN A 73 2.93 -14.76 4.89
C GLN A 73 4.42 -14.77 5.21
N ALA A 74 5.27 -14.38 4.26
CA ALA A 74 6.72 -14.30 4.48
C ALA A 74 7.08 -13.28 5.58
N ALA A 75 6.46 -12.10 5.55
CA ALA A 75 6.67 -11.07 6.57
C ALA A 75 6.16 -11.53 7.96
N GLN A 76 4.96 -12.12 8.02
CA GLN A 76 4.41 -12.65 9.28
C GLN A 76 5.23 -13.81 9.85
N LYS A 77 5.74 -14.70 9.00
CA LYS A 77 6.64 -15.79 9.41
C LYS A 77 7.94 -15.27 10.02
N ALA A 78 8.39 -14.09 9.61
CA ALA A 78 9.52 -13.39 10.21
C ALA A 78 9.17 -12.58 11.47
N GLY A 79 7.92 -12.65 11.95
CA GLY A 79 7.45 -11.98 13.16
C GLY A 79 6.90 -10.58 12.95
N ALA A 80 6.81 -10.08 11.71
CA ALA A 80 6.29 -8.75 11.44
C ALA A 80 4.75 -8.73 11.41
N LYS A 81 4.14 -7.66 11.95
CA LYS A 81 2.75 -7.31 11.61
C LYS A 81 2.72 -6.79 10.16
N VAL A 82 1.64 -7.05 9.43
CA VAL A 82 1.52 -6.61 8.03
C VAL A 82 0.36 -5.64 7.86
N LEU A 83 0.60 -4.56 7.11
CA LEU A 83 -0.41 -3.64 6.61
C LEU A 83 -0.43 -3.69 5.08
N LEU A 84 -1.55 -4.13 4.50
CA LEU A 84 -1.80 -3.99 3.06
C LEU A 84 -2.42 -2.62 2.77
N VAL A 85 -1.88 -1.91 1.80
CA VAL A 85 -2.39 -0.62 1.35
C VAL A 85 -3.07 -0.80 0.00
N GLY A 86 -4.39 -0.73 0.01
CA GLY A 86 -5.26 -0.97 -1.13
C GLY A 86 -5.32 0.21 -2.09
N MET A 87 -5.45 -0.14 -3.37
CA MET A 87 -5.54 0.77 -4.50
C MET A 87 -6.81 0.50 -5.31
N GLN A 88 -7.21 1.48 -6.10
CA GLN A 88 -8.27 1.36 -7.10
C GLN A 88 -7.72 1.76 -8.47
N VAL A 89 -8.36 1.27 -9.53
CA VAL A 89 -8.07 1.69 -10.91
C VAL A 89 -9.05 2.75 -11.36
N PRO A 90 -8.68 3.59 -12.35
CA PRO A 90 -9.61 4.59 -12.87
C PRO A 90 -10.83 3.95 -13.56
N PRO A 91 -11.96 4.67 -13.67
CA PRO A 91 -13.24 4.10 -14.15
C PRO A 91 -13.20 3.49 -15.56
N ASN A 92 -12.25 3.90 -16.42
CA ASN A 92 -12.10 3.39 -17.78
C ASN A 92 -11.67 1.92 -17.86
N TYR A 93 -11.25 1.30 -16.75
CA TYR A 93 -10.94 -0.14 -16.67
C TYR A 93 -12.20 -1.00 -16.48
N GLY A 94 -13.37 -0.39 -16.31
CA GLY A 94 -14.64 -1.08 -16.11
C GLY A 94 -14.92 -1.38 -14.64
N ALA A 95 -16.19 -1.22 -14.26
CA ALA A 95 -16.62 -1.32 -12.86
C ALA A 95 -16.38 -2.71 -12.25
N ASP A 96 -16.52 -3.78 -13.03
CA ASP A 96 -16.30 -5.15 -12.53
C ASP A 96 -14.84 -5.41 -12.19
N TYR A 97 -13.94 -5.09 -13.11
CA TYR A 97 -12.51 -5.19 -12.89
C TYR A 97 -12.07 -4.33 -11.70
N GLY A 98 -12.54 -3.07 -11.62
CA GLY A 98 -12.23 -2.18 -10.50
C GLY A 98 -12.64 -2.74 -9.15
N ARG A 99 -13.85 -3.30 -9.04
CA ARG A 99 -14.31 -3.97 -7.80
C ARG A 99 -13.42 -5.16 -7.45
N ARG A 100 -13.17 -6.06 -8.41
CA ARG A 100 -12.33 -7.26 -8.19
C ARG A 100 -10.92 -6.87 -7.75
N PHE A 101 -10.31 -5.89 -8.41
CA PHE A 101 -8.98 -5.39 -8.07
C PHE A 101 -8.92 -4.84 -6.65
N SER A 102 -9.84 -3.96 -6.27
CA SER A 102 -9.90 -3.43 -4.89
C SER A 102 -10.18 -4.53 -3.84
N GLY A 103 -10.95 -5.56 -4.22
CA GLY A 103 -11.28 -6.70 -3.38
C GLY A 103 -10.06 -7.53 -3.00
N VAL A 104 -9.09 -7.68 -3.91
CA VAL A 104 -7.85 -8.45 -3.67
C VAL A 104 -7.18 -8.06 -2.35
N PHE A 105 -7.03 -6.76 -2.07
CA PHE A 105 -6.35 -6.29 -0.87
C PHE A 105 -7.10 -6.68 0.41
N VAL A 106 -8.43 -6.55 0.40
CA VAL A 106 -9.29 -6.88 1.54
C VAL A 106 -9.33 -8.39 1.76
N ASP A 107 -9.44 -9.18 0.69
CA ASP A 107 -9.52 -10.63 0.75
C ASP A 107 -8.20 -11.23 1.25
N VAL A 108 -7.05 -10.77 0.73
CA VAL A 108 -5.73 -11.21 1.19
C VAL A 108 -5.51 -10.81 2.65
N ALA A 109 -5.87 -9.59 3.04
CA ALA A 109 -5.74 -9.15 4.43
C ALA A 109 -6.58 -10.01 5.37
N LYS A 110 -7.85 -10.27 5.02
CA LYS A 110 -8.76 -11.10 5.80
C LYS A 110 -8.24 -12.53 5.92
N ALA A 111 -7.81 -13.14 4.82
CA ALA A 111 -7.31 -14.52 4.79
C ALA A 111 -6.06 -14.71 5.67
N ASN A 112 -5.18 -13.70 5.72
CA ASN A 112 -3.93 -13.75 6.47
C ASN A 112 -3.99 -13.00 7.82
N LYS A 113 -5.16 -12.52 8.25
CA LYS A 113 -5.33 -11.71 9.46
C LYS A 113 -4.37 -10.51 9.52
N ALA A 114 -4.10 -9.90 8.37
CA ALA A 114 -3.32 -8.67 8.26
C ALA A 114 -4.24 -7.44 8.36
N ALA A 115 -3.66 -6.29 8.69
CA ALA A 115 -4.39 -5.02 8.62
C ALA A 115 -4.49 -4.56 7.16
N VAL A 116 -5.48 -3.71 6.87
CA VAL A 116 -5.71 -3.19 5.52
C VAL A 116 -6.19 -1.74 5.56
N VAL A 117 -5.60 -0.90 4.70
CA VAL A 117 -6.20 0.36 4.26
C VAL A 117 -6.93 0.06 2.96
N PRO A 118 -8.28 0.04 2.91
CA PRO A 118 -8.99 -0.40 1.70
C PRO A 118 -8.72 0.48 0.47
N PHE A 119 -8.50 1.78 0.69
CA PHE A 119 -8.18 2.71 -0.39
C PHE A 119 -7.30 3.86 0.09
N MET A 120 -6.05 3.88 -0.38
CA MET A 120 -5.05 4.91 -0.02
C MET A 120 -5.42 6.31 -0.52
N LEU A 121 -6.02 6.40 -1.72
CA LEU A 121 -6.32 7.66 -2.40
C LEU A 121 -7.75 8.16 -2.14
N LYS A 122 -8.40 7.73 -1.06
CA LYS A 122 -9.71 8.22 -0.67
C LYS A 122 -9.67 9.73 -0.38
N GLY A 123 -10.63 10.48 -0.90
CA GLY A 123 -10.67 11.95 -0.89
C GLY A 123 -9.66 12.61 -1.83
N VAL A 124 -8.81 11.84 -2.50
CA VAL A 124 -7.81 12.32 -3.48
C VAL A 124 -8.29 11.98 -4.89
N ALA A 125 -8.57 10.71 -5.15
CA ALA A 125 -8.99 10.20 -6.45
C ALA A 125 -10.51 10.34 -6.70
N ASP A 126 -11.30 10.29 -5.62
CA ASP A 126 -12.77 10.39 -5.62
C ASP A 126 -13.27 11.69 -4.98
N GLY A 127 -12.36 12.65 -4.76
CA GLY A 127 -12.67 13.98 -4.22
C GLY A 127 -13.04 15.02 -5.30
N PRO A 128 -13.59 16.17 -4.90
CA PRO A 128 -13.99 17.24 -5.83
C PRO A 128 -12.81 17.86 -6.60
N ASP A 129 -11.62 17.87 -6.00
CA ASP A 129 -10.41 18.47 -6.57
C ASP A 129 -9.45 17.44 -7.21
N ALA A 130 -9.95 16.25 -7.57
CA ALA A 130 -9.12 15.14 -8.03
C ALA A 130 -8.11 15.55 -9.11
N THR A 131 -8.51 16.35 -10.10
CA THR A 131 -7.62 16.82 -11.18
C THR A 131 -6.39 17.60 -10.67
N ARG A 132 -6.52 18.40 -9.60
CA ARG A 132 -5.40 19.15 -8.99
C ARG A 132 -4.53 18.27 -8.10
N MET A 133 -5.08 17.17 -7.60
CA MET A 133 -4.42 16.25 -6.69
C MET A 133 -3.50 15.25 -7.39
N PHE A 134 -3.50 15.20 -8.73
CA PHE A 134 -2.56 14.41 -9.52
C PHE A 134 -1.64 15.27 -10.38
N GLN A 135 -0.45 14.73 -10.65
CA GLN A 135 0.48 15.28 -11.62
C GLN A 135 -0.10 15.22 -13.04
N ALA A 136 0.60 15.80 -14.01
CA ALA A 136 0.14 15.84 -15.40
C ALA A 136 -0.17 14.47 -16.02
N ASP A 137 0.43 13.39 -15.49
CA ASP A 137 0.15 12.01 -15.89
C ASP A 137 -1.19 11.46 -15.39
N ARG A 138 -1.86 12.17 -14.48
CA ARG A 138 -3.13 11.78 -13.83
C ARG A 138 -3.08 10.46 -13.05
N ILE A 139 -1.88 10.01 -12.69
CA ILE A 139 -1.64 8.75 -11.97
C ILE A 139 -0.92 9.03 -10.65
N HIS A 140 0.09 9.89 -10.66
CA HIS A 140 0.89 10.16 -9.47
C HIS A 140 0.31 11.33 -8.68
N PRO A 141 0.04 11.18 -7.37
CA PRO A 141 -0.43 12.29 -6.54
C PRO A 141 0.57 13.45 -6.49
N THR A 142 0.06 14.66 -6.30
CA THR A 142 0.87 15.86 -6.03
C THR A 142 1.27 15.94 -4.55
N GLN A 143 2.19 16.85 -4.22
CA GLN A 143 2.57 17.10 -2.83
C GLN A 143 1.39 17.53 -1.95
N GLU A 144 0.40 18.23 -2.53
CA GLU A 144 -0.82 18.66 -1.84
C GLU A 144 -1.70 17.49 -1.40
N ALA A 145 -1.63 16.35 -2.10
CA ALA A 145 -2.37 15.13 -1.74
C ALA A 145 -1.73 14.37 -0.58
N HIS A 146 -0.43 14.54 -0.32
CA HIS A 146 0.31 13.73 0.66
C HIS A 146 -0.28 13.77 2.09
N PRO A 147 -0.76 14.91 2.64
CA PRO A 147 -1.39 14.94 3.96
C PRO A 147 -2.69 14.10 4.02
N ILE A 148 -3.50 14.11 2.95
CA ILE A 148 -4.73 13.32 2.87
C ILE A 148 -4.39 11.83 2.80
N ILE A 149 -3.41 11.46 1.97
CA ILE A 149 -2.88 10.10 1.87
C ILE A 149 -2.40 9.60 3.23
N LEU A 150 -1.62 10.42 3.95
CA LEU A 150 -1.18 10.06 5.30
C LEU A 150 -2.36 9.87 6.25
N ALA A 151 -3.37 10.73 6.19
CA ALA A 151 -4.58 10.60 7.02
C ALA A 151 -5.39 9.33 6.72
N ASN A 152 -5.33 8.81 5.50
CA ASN A 152 -5.95 7.53 5.13
C ASN A 152 -5.17 6.32 5.65
N VAL A 153 -3.84 6.39 5.65
CA VAL A 153 -2.97 5.27 6.06
C VAL A 153 -2.77 5.21 7.58
N TRP A 154 -2.64 6.38 8.22
CA TRP A 154 -2.23 6.51 9.61
C TRP A 154 -3.11 5.75 10.62
N PRO A 155 -4.45 5.77 10.55
CA PRO A 155 -5.29 5.10 11.53
C PRO A 155 -5.01 3.60 11.64
N GLU A 156 -4.75 2.93 10.52
CA GLU A 156 -4.45 1.50 10.50
C GLU A 156 -2.99 1.22 10.87
N LEU A 157 -2.05 2.00 10.33
CA LEU A 157 -0.64 1.86 10.68
C LEU A 157 -0.40 2.06 12.18
N ARG A 158 -1.03 3.07 12.78
CA ARG A 158 -0.89 3.40 14.21
C ARG A 158 -1.31 2.25 15.12
N LYS A 159 -2.31 1.45 14.75
CA LYS A 159 -2.74 0.27 15.53
C LYS A 159 -1.65 -0.81 15.60
N LEU A 160 -0.76 -0.86 14.60
CA LEU A 160 0.32 -1.86 14.53
C LEU A 160 1.57 -1.43 15.29
N LEU A 161 1.79 -0.13 15.44
CA LEU A 161 2.96 0.47 16.10
C LEU A 161 2.85 0.52 17.63
N LYS A 162 1.75 0.02 18.20
CA LYS A 162 1.53 -0.12 19.63
C LYS A 162 1.73 -1.56 20.10
#